data_AF-A0A9P8QKP0-F1
#
_entry.id   AF-A0A9P8QKP0-F1
#
_cell.length_a   1.000
_cell.length_b   1.000
_cell.length_c   1.000
_cell.angle_alpha   90.00
_cell.angle_beta   90.00
_cell.angle_gamma   90.00
#
_symmetry.space_group_name_H-M   'P 1'
#
loop_
_entity.id
_entity.type
_entity.pdbx_description
1 polymer ?
#
loop_
_entity_poly.entity_id
_entity_poly.type
_entity_poly.pdbx_seq_one_letter_code
_entity_poly.pdbx_strand_id
1 'polypeptide(L)'
;MAEAEKQRQRDGQQQSQIQSRIQNQSRTQYNRGYSNNGGGGGFNLAYNSNQQPANGSRGHPYGPPPPYSFNASLAHDEKYSFNDAFRLEKPKYNDLWASLLVGACKTRRCNDPRWLTSVHSRQFLVAFGGYVAISGLAIHGYDEGFSGHGIYRDLNRFSLNSNTIILFAFCLVIAFVFSYGYVWLARLFPRSFIWITGILNLAWALGTAIYYLTQGYWSAGIVFLLFAVFLIFAFWTWIDRIPFSALMLETSIDVSKKYGHVYIVSLIGGLLATALAAWFSVTLVAIYVSYEPSRHNPRCSVSGNNCSHGKVIGLVVYVTFAMFWISEWLKNTIHTTIAGVYGSWYFSPHNFPKRATRGAAKRALTFSFGSICFGSLVVAFIQFLKQVCSVARSQGAREGGAAGCIAYAIFCILTCILSIIEWVVEFVNRYAFCHIALYGKAYTASARDTWRMMKDRGIDALINDCLVSPVLSLGAIFIGYACALFAYLYLLETDPRYNRDGGFTAVIMAYAFLIGFQIGNVFTTPLGSGIDTIFVAVGWDPHVMITDHPELSREIVRVYPRAQQAIH
;
A
#
# COMPACT_ATOMS: atom_id res chain seq x y z
N MET A 1 50.89 20.24 4.35
CA MET A 1 49.72 20.76 5.09
C MET A 1 49.33 22.16 4.66
N ALA A 2 50.26 23.14 4.58
CA ALA A 2 49.94 24.52 4.18
C ALA A 2 49.35 24.69 2.76
N GLU A 3 49.71 23.83 1.79
CA GLU A 3 49.13 23.88 0.44
C GLU A 3 47.69 23.33 0.38
N ALA A 4 47.36 22.34 1.20
CA ALA A 4 46.01 21.78 1.29
C ALA A 4 45.01 22.78 1.90
N GLU A 5 45.46 23.61 2.85
CA GLU A 5 44.65 24.71 3.40
C GLU A 5 44.46 25.85 2.39
N LYS A 6 45.48 26.18 1.59
CA LYS A 6 45.34 27.14 0.48
C LYS A 6 44.42 26.64 -0.63
N GLN A 7 44.34 25.33 -0.87
CA GLN A 7 43.38 24.74 -1.81
C GLN A 7 41.95 24.88 -1.26
N ARG A 8 41.72 24.49 0.01
CA ARG A 8 40.40 24.62 0.66
C ARG A 8 39.90 26.06 0.77
N GLN A 9 40.79 27.03 1.00
CA GLN A 9 40.43 28.45 1.01
C GLN A 9 40.04 28.96 -0.38
N ARG A 10 40.71 28.48 -1.45
CA ARG A 10 40.33 28.80 -2.83
C ARG A 10 39.00 28.17 -3.23
N ASP A 11 38.76 26.91 -2.85
CA ASP A 11 37.50 26.22 -3.12
C ASP A 11 36.33 26.88 -2.37
N GLY A 12 36.54 27.32 -1.13
CA GLY A 12 35.55 28.08 -0.34
C GLY A 12 35.26 29.48 -0.92
N GLN A 13 36.28 30.17 -1.45
CA GLN A 13 36.09 31.45 -2.15
C GLN A 13 35.38 31.26 -3.50
N GLN A 14 35.62 30.16 -4.20
CA GLN A 14 34.95 29.86 -5.46
C GLN A 14 33.48 29.47 -5.25
N GLN A 15 33.17 28.69 -4.21
CA GLN A 15 31.78 28.38 -3.82
C GLN A 15 31.00 29.63 -3.40
N SER A 16 31.60 30.55 -2.63
CA SER A 16 30.94 31.80 -2.25
C SER A 16 30.73 32.77 -3.42
N GLN A 17 31.63 32.78 -4.41
CA GLN A 17 31.42 33.51 -5.67
C GLN A 17 30.32 32.91 -6.56
N ILE A 18 30.19 31.58 -6.60
CA ILE A 18 29.10 30.90 -7.33
C ILE A 18 27.76 31.19 -6.64
N GLN A 19 27.72 31.13 -5.31
CA GLN A 19 26.50 31.38 -4.53
C GLN A 19 26.02 32.83 -4.64
N SER A 20 26.93 33.81 -4.66
CA SER A 20 26.60 35.22 -4.89
C SER A 20 26.14 35.50 -6.33
N ARG A 21 26.67 34.78 -7.34
CA ARG A 21 26.15 34.85 -8.73
C ARG A 21 24.73 34.29 -8.85
N ILE A 22 24.45 33.17 -8.18
CA ILE A 22 23.10 32.57 -8.16
C ILE A 22 22.10 33.50 -7.45
N GLN A 23 22.50 34.11 -6.34
CA GLN A 23 21.68 35.05 -5.59
C GLN A 23 21.41 36.34 -6.40
N ASN A 24 22.38 36.81 -7.18
CA ASN A 24 22.19 37.93 -8.09
C ASN A 24 21.30 37.58 -9.29
N GLN A 25 21.44 36.40 -9.91
CA GLN A 25 20.56 35.97 -11.02
C GLN A 25 19.10 35.83 -10.57
N SER A 26 18.86 35.27 -9.39
CA SER A 26 17.52 35.17 -8.80
C SER A 26 16.95 36.54 -8.44
N ARG A 27 17.77 37.50 -7.98
CA ARG A 27 17.34 38.88 -7.73
C ARG A 27 16.95 39.63 -9.02
N THR A 28 17.68 39.44 -10.11
CA THR A 28 17.36 40.08 -11.41
C THR A 28 16.08 39.52 -12.01
N GLN A 29 15.78 38.23 -11.77
CA GLN A 29 14.56 37.59 -12.21
C GLN A 29 13.34 38.02 -11.37
N TYR A 30 13.53 38.23 -10.06
CA TYR A 30 12.52 38.77 -9.15
C TYR A 30 12.17 40.24 -9.47
N ASN A 31 13.17 41.06 -9.83
CA ASN A 31 12.96 42.48 -10.13
C ASN A 31 12.29 42.72 -11.51
N ARG A 32 12.36 41.76 -12.44
CA ARG A 32 11.61 41.81 -13.70
C ARG A 32 10.10 41.58 -13.52
N GLY A 33 9.67 41.00 -12.40
CA GLY A 33 8.25 40.76 -12.08
C GLY A 33 7.51 41.98 -11.53
N TYR A 34 8.22 43.03 -11.09
CA TYR A 34 7.62 44.18 -10.39
C TYR A 34 7.45 45.45 -11.24
N SER A 35 7.92 45.46 -12.49
CA SER A 35 7.95 46.69 -13.31
C SER A 35 6.88 46.78 -14.41
N ASN A 36 5.87 45.89 -14.46
CA ASN A 36 4.74 46.05 -15.37
C ASN A 36 3.43 46.27 -14.58
N ASN A 37 3.06 47.54 -14.58
CA ASN A 37 2.01 48.20 -13.83
C ASN A 37 0.62 47.96 -14.46
N GLY A 38 -0.42 48.14 -13.64
CA GLY A 38 -1.76 48.69 -13.95
C GLY A 38 -2.47 48.41 -15.28
N GLY A 39 -3.73 47.97 -15.20
CA GLY A 39 -4.71 48.08 -16.27
C GLY A 39 -5.55 46.82 -16.44
N GLY A 40 -6.87 46.98 -16.36
CA GLY A 40 -7.85 45.89 -16.47
C GLY A 40 -8.03 45.31 -17.87
N GLY A 41 -8.88 44.28 -17.95
CA GLY A 41 -9.35 43.67 -19.20
C GLY A 41 -8.89 42.23 -19.38
N GLY A 42 -9.84 41.34 -19.65
CA GLY A 42 -9.61 39.89 -19.75
C GLY A 42 -8.99 39.41 -21.07
N PHE A 43 -8.94 38.08 -21.15
CA PHE A 43 -8.63 37.18 -22.27
C PHE A 43 -7.22 36.59 -22.43
N ASN A 44 -7.25 35.26 -22.60
CA ASN A 44 -6.30 34.30 -23.17
C ASN A 44 -5.05 34.85 -23.87
N LEU A 45 -3.89 34.26 -23.57
CA LEU A 45 -2.76 34.23 -24.50
C LEU A 45 -2.15 32.83 -24.65
N ALA A 46 -2.28 32.31 -25.87
CA ALA A 46 -1.48 31.25 -26.44
C ALA A 46 -0.05 31.77 -26.71
N TYR A 47 0.96 30.97 -26.38
CA TYR A 47 2.36 31.33 -26.61
C TYR A 47 2.82 30.85 -27.99
N ASN A 48 3.24 31.80 -28.84
CA ASN A 48 3.87 31.57 -30.14
C ASN A 48 5.39 31.58 -29.96
N SER A 49 6.05 30.54 -30.47
CA SER A 49 7.50 30.34 -30.43
C SER A 49 8.16 31.08 -31.60
N ASN A 50 9.16 31.94 -31.35
CA ASN A 50 10.27 32.11 -32.30
C ASN A 50 11.52 32.79 -31.72
N GLN A 51 12.66 32.16 -32.03
CA GLN A 51 14.04 32.66 -32.16
C GLN A 51 14.92 32.89 -30.91
N GLN A 52 15.81 31.91 -30.68
CA GLN A 52 17.17 32.07 -30.15
C GLN A 52 18.16 31.44 -31.15
N PRO A 53 19.35 32.01 -31.40
CA PRO A 53 20.37 31.37 -32.22
C PRO A 53 21.20 30.35 -31.41
N ALA A 54 21.71 29.37 -32.16
CA ALA A 54 22.27 28.10 -31.72
C ALA A 54 23.60 28.18 -30.96
N ASN A 55 23.76 27.33 -29.95
CA ASN A 55 25.02 26.61 -29.72
C ASN A 55 24.77 25.23 -29.11
N GLY A 56 25.48 24.23 -29.62
CA GLY A 56 25.09 22.81 -29.56
C GLY A 56 25.37 22.10 -28.23
N SER A 57 24.39 21.31 -27.80
CA SER A 57 24.57 20.10 -26.98
C SER A 57 23.36 19.20 -27.24
N ARG A 58 23.56 18.00 -27.78
CA ARG A 58 22.49 17.02 -28.05
C ARG A 58 21.94 16.49 -26.72
N GLY A 59 20.92 17.15 -26.17
CA GLY A 59 20.06 16.63 -25.12
C GLY A 59 18.74 16.14 -25.71
N HIS A 60 18.27 14.97 -25.28
CA HIS A 60 16.95 14.45 -25.65
C HIS A 60 15.83 15.47 -25.33
N PRO A 61 14.79 15.60 -26.18
CA PRO A 61 13.77 16.61 -26.00
C PRO A 61 12.85 16.23 -24.82
N TYR A 62 13.03 16.93 -23.70
CA TYR A 62 12.09 16.92 -22.58
C TYR A 62 10.71 17.36 -23.07
N GLY A 63 9.70 16.50 -22.93
CA GLY A 63 8.31 16.93 -23.00
C GLY A 63 8.02 17.92 -21.87
N PRO A 64 7.14 18.92 -22.06
CA PRO A 64 6.79 19.83 -20.97
C PRO A 64 6.24 19.02 -19.79
N PRO A 65 6.56 19.42 -18.53
CA PRO A 65 5.92 18.84 -17.37
C PRO A 65 4.40 18.89 -17.54
N PRO A 66 3.65 17.89 -17.04
CA PRO A 66 2.20 17.89 -17.15
C PRO A 66 1.65 19.23 -16.64
N PRO A 67 0.64 19.81 -17.31
CA PRO A 67 0.11 21.13 -16.94
C PRO A 67 -0.23 21.12 -15.45
N TYR A 68 0.39 22.07 -14.74
CA TYR A 68 0.33 22.25 -13.30
C TYR A 68 -1.11 22.08 -12.77
N SER A 69 -1.33 21.07 -11.92
CA SER A 69 -2.57 20.97 -11.13
C SER A 69 -2.49 21.78 -9.83
N PHE A 70 -1.36 22.43 -9.58
CA PHE A 70 -1.08 23.17 -8.35
C PHE A 70 -1.26 24.67 -8.58
N ASN A 71 -2.24 25.29 -7.90
CA ASN A 71 -2.42 26.75 -7.92
C ASN A 71 -1.88 27.33 -6.63
N ALA A 72 -0.72 28.00 -6.67
CA ALA A 72 -0.19 28.73 -5.52
C ALA A 72 -1.19 29.79 -5.04
N SER A 73 -1.38 29.89 -3.72
CA SER A 73 -2.25 30.91 -3.12
C SER A 73 -1.67 32.32 -3.33
N LEU A 74 -2.53 33.30 -3.65
CA LEU A 74 -2.19 34.71 -3.44
C LEU A 74 -1.97 34.96 -1.94
N ALA A 75 -1.00 35.81 -1.59
CA ALA A 75 -0.56 36.03 -0.22
C ALA A 75 -1.74 36.40 0.71
N HIS A 76 -1.80 35.75 1.89
CA HIS A 76 -2.79 35.96 2.95
C HIS A 76 -4.28 35.70 2.59
N ASP A 77 -4.57 34.68 1.77
CA ASP A 77 -5.96 34.21 1.64
C ASP A 77 -6.32 33.24 2.78
N GLU A 78 -7.05 33.73 3.78
CA GLU A 78 -7.58 32.93 4.90
C GLU A 78 -8.55 31.80 4.46
N LYS A 79 -9.03 31.81 3.21
CA LYS A 79 -9.97 30.82 2.67
C LYS A 79 -9.31 29.74 1.80
N TYR A 80 -7.99 29.72 1.66
CA TYR A 80 -7.29 28.75 0.80
C TYR A 80 -7.51 27.29 1.23
N SER A 81 -8.23 26.54 0.38
CA SER A 81 -8.64 25.15 0.65
C SER A 81 -7.86 24.16 -0.22
N PHE A 82 -7.82 22.88 0.18
CA PHE A 82 -7.18 21.80 -0.61
C PHE A 82 -7.66 21.73 -2.07
N ASN A 83 -8.96 21.99 -2.31
CA ASN A 83 -9.51 22.00 -3.66
C ASN A 83 -9.03 23.20 -4.49
N ASP A 84 -8.59 24.29 -3.86
CA ASP A 84 -7.99 25.44 -4.55
C ASP A 84 -6.53 25.16 -4.87
N ALA A 85 -5.79 24.58 -3.91
CA ALA A 85 -4.41 24.14 -4.10
C ALA A 85 -4.27 23.09 -5.21
N PHE A 86 -5.15 22.09 -5.24
CA PHE A 86 -5.13 21.01 -6.22
C PHE A 86 -6.42 20.96 -7.05
N ARG A 87 -6.67 22.01 -7.85
CA ARG A 87 -7.86 22.07 -8.70
C ARG A 87 -7.80 20.99 -9.76
N LEU A 88 -8.80 20.12 -9.76
CA LEU A 88 -9.14 19.28 -10.90
C LEU A 88 -10.21 19.98 -11.71
N GLU A 89 -10.08 20.00 -13.04
CA GLU A 89 -11.20 20.35 -13.91
C GLU A 89 -12.35 19.38 -13.60
N LYS A 90 -13.41 19.91 -12.98
CA LYS A 90 -14.61 19.15 -12.65
C LYS A 90 -15.11 18.44 -13.91
N PRO A 91 -15.46 17.15 -13.87
CA PRO A 91 -16.28 16.59 -14.93
C PRO A 91 -17.58 17.40 -15.01
N LYS A 92 -18.03 17.68 -16.24
CA LYS A 92 -19.28 18.42 -16.52
C LYS A 92 -20.53 17.74 -15.96
N TYR A 93 -20.40 16.53 -15.42
CA TYR A 93 -21.45 15.77 -14.75
C TYR A 93 -21.07 15.57 -13.28
N ASN A 94 -21.93 16.06 -12.39
CA ASN A 94 -21.87 15.80 -10.97
C ASN A 94 -22.34 14.36 -10.73
N ASP A 95 -21.42 13.47 -10.38
CA ASP A 95 -21.76 12.11 -9.97
C ASP A 95 -22.41 12.13 -8.59
N LEU A 96 -23.73 11.90 -8.57
CA LEU A 96 -24.50 11.47 -7.41
C LEU A 96 -25.59 10.54 -7.97
N TRP A 97 -25.38 9.22 -7.89
CA TRP A 97 -26.40 8.17 -8.14
C TRP A 97 -26.97 7.98 -9.57
N ALA A 98 -26.77 8.88 -10.52
CA ALA A 98 -27.45 8.87 -11.83
C ALA A 98 -26.85 7.93 -12.89
N SER A 99 -26.84 6.63 -12.61
CA SER A 99 -27.10 5.57 -13.61
C SER A 99 -27.35 4.22 -12.92
N LEU A 100 -27.99 4.24 -11.73
CA LEU A 100 -28.42 3.01 -11.07
C LEU A 100 -29.55 2.29 -11.82
N LEU A 101 -30.24 2.91 -12.78
CA LEU A 101 -31.32 2.28 -13.53
C LEU A 101 -31.42 2.89 -14.94
N VAL A 102 -31.40 2.01 -15.95
CA VAL A 102 -31.85 2.21 -17.34
C VAL A 102 -30.87 2.90 -18.32
N GLY A 103 -30.56 2.18 -19.41
CA GLY A 103 -30.75 2.76 -20.75
C GLY A 103 -29.51 3.07 -21.58
N ALA A 104 -29.18 2.13 -22.49
CA ALA A 104 -28.55 2.35 -23.79
C ALA A 104 -27.17 3.04 -23.85
N CYS A 105 -26.12 2.21 -23.92
CA CYS A 105 -24.80 2.61 -24.38
C CYS A 105 -24.82 2.85 -25.91
N LYS A 106 -24.55 4.08 -26.35
CA LYS A 106 -24.33 4.42 -27.77
C LYS A 106 -22.82 4.43 -28.07
N THR A 107 -22.46 3.68 -29.10
CA THR A 107 -21.16 3.13 -29.56
C THR A 107 -19.98 4.10 -29.84
N ARG A 108 -19.83 5.27 -29.20
CA ARG A 108 -18.62 6.11 -29.41
C ARG A 108 -18.14 6.85 -28.15
N ARG A 109 -17.54 6.14 -27.18
CA ARG A 109 -16.74 6.78 -26.12
C ARG A 109 -15.81 5.83 -25.34
N CYS A 110 -14.98 5.04 -26.02
CA CYS A 110 -14.00 4.15 -25.36
C CYS A 110 -12.66 4.82 -25.01
N ASN A 111 -12.43 6.08 -25.41
CA ASN A 111 -11.14 6.77 -25.21
C ASN A 111 -11.20 7.93 -24.21
N ASP A 112 -12.34 8.11 -23.51
CA ASP A 112 -12.47 9.12 -22.47
C ASP A 112 -12.08 8.51 -21.11
N PRO A 113 -10.96 8.93 -20.47
CA PRO A 113 -10.49 8.36 -19.22
C PRO A 113 -11.53 8.45 -18.08
N ARG A 114 -12.52 9.35 -18.20
CA ARG A 114 -13.62 9.52 -17.25
C ARG A 114 -14.71 8.43 -17.33
N TRP A 115 -14.88 7.77 -18.49
CA TRP A 115 -15.84 6.67 -18.63
C TRP A 115 -15.30 5.37 -18.01
N LEU A 116 -13.99 5.13 -18.16
CA LEU A 116 -13.30 3.98 -17.56
C LEU A 116 -13.34 4.02 -16.04
N THR A 117 -13.16 5.19 -15.40
CA THR A 117 -13.28 5.29 -13.92
C THR A 117 -14.70 5.00 -13.41
N SER A 118 -15.73 5.36 -14.19
CA SER A 118 -17.14 5.03 -13.88
C SER A 118 -17.47 3.54 -14.04
N VAL A 119 -16.80 2.81 -14.95
CA VAL A 119 -17.01 1.36 -15.10
C VAL A 119 -16.41 0.57 -13.93
N HIS A 120 -15.16 0.87 -13.56
CA HIS A 120 -14.47 0.10 -12.50
C HIS A 120 -15.07 0.34 -11.10
N SER A 121 -15.56 1.55 -10.84
CA SER A 121 -16.30 1.86 -9.62
C SER A 121 -17.60 1.05 -9.51
N ARG A 122 -18.35 0.89 -10.62
CA ARG A 122 -19.55 0.04 -10.66
C ARG A 122 -19.23 -1.44 -10.41
N GLN A 123 -18.16 -1.97 -10.99
CA GLN A 123 -17.75 -3.35 -10.76
C GLN A 123 -17.40 -3.60 -9.29
N PHE A 124 -16.68 -2.68 -8.66
CA PHE A 124 -16.36 -2.77 -7.24
C PHE A 124 -17.62 -2.78 -6.36
N LEU A 125 -18.58 -1.89 -6.63
CA LEU A 125 -19.84 -1.84 -5.87
C LEU A 125 -20.69 -3.11 -6.05
N VAL A 126 -20.71 -3.70 -7.25
CA VAL A 126 -21.40 -4.98 -7.48
C VAL A 126 -20.71 -6.12 -6.73
N ALA A 127 -19.37 -6.19 -6.76
CA ALA A 127 -18.61 -7.18 -6.01
C ALA A 127 -18.81 -7.03 -4.49
N PHE A 128 -18.81 -5.80 -4.00
CA PHE A 128 -19.10 -5.49 -2.59
C PHE A 128 -20.54 -5.88 -2.22
N GLY A 129 -21.53 -5.51 -3.03
CA GLY A 129 -22.93 -5.85 -2.81
C GLY A 129 -23.18 -7.36 -2.81
N GLY A 130 -22.54 -8.11 -3.70
CA GLY A 130 -22.61 -9.57 -3.71
C GLY A 130 -21.95 -10.20 -2.47
N TYR A 131 -20.83 -9.64 -1.99
CA TYR A 131 -20.23 -10.07 -0.72
C TYR A 131 -21.19 -9.84 0.46
N VAL A 132 -21.81 -8.67 0.54
CA VAL A 132 -22.80 -8.34 1.59
C VAL A 132 -23.99 -9.30 1.54
N ALA A 133 -24.53 -9.59 0.36
CA ALA A 133 -25.66 -10.51 0.20
C ALA A 133 -25.30 -11.94 0.63
N ILE A 134 -24.15 -12.47 0.17
CA ILE A 134 -23.69 -13.82 0.54
C ILE A 134 -23.41 -13.89 2.04
N SER A 135 -22.76 -12.88 2.61
CA SER A 135 -22.48 -12.81 4.04
C SER A 135 -23.76 -12.78 4.86
N GLY A 136 -24.74 -11.95 4.48
CA GLY A 136 -26.04 -11.88 5.15
C GLY A 136 -26.78 -13.22 5.14
N LEU A 137 -26.83 -13.89 3.99
CA LEU A 137 -27.45 -15.22 3.88
C LEU A 137 -26.70 -16.28 4.68
N ALA A 138 -25.37 -16.26 4.67
CA ALA A 138 -24.56 -17.22 5.42
C ALA A 138 -24.66 -17.02 6.93
N ILE A 139 -24.67 -15.78 7.42
CA ILE A 139 -24.77 -15.44 8.84
C ILE A 139 -26.19 -15.71 9.36
N HIS A 140 -27.22 -15.34 8.60
CA HIS A 140 -28.60 -15.73 8.92
C HIS A 140 -28.72 -17.26 9.00
N GLY A 141 -28.08 -17.96 8.06
CA GLY A 141 -27.82 -19.39 8.17
C GLY A 141 -27.21 -19.72 9.54
N TYR A 142 -26.00 -19.28 9.82
CA TYR A 142 -25.32 -19.60 11.07
C TYR A 142 -26.17 -19.39 12.36
N ASP A 143 -27.00 -18.36 12.42
CA ASP A 143 -27.85 -18.01 13.57
C ASP A 143 -29.03 -18.99 13.77
N GLU A 144 -29.80 -19.36 12.74
CA GLU A 144 -30.88 -20.37 12.91
C GLU A 144 -30.34 -21.82 12.93
N GLY A 145 -29.02 -22.02 12.92
CA GLY A 145 -28.35 -23.32 12.99
C GLY A 145 -28.00 -23.77 14.41
N PHE A 146 -27.58 -25.04 14.56
CA PHE A 146 -27.16 -25.69 15.82
C PHE A 146 -25.81 -25.16 16.39
N SER A 147 -25.58 -23.85 16.41
CA SER A 147 -24.35 -23.24 16.92
C SER A 147 -24.41 -23.09 18.45
N GLY A 148 -23.77 -24.01 19.16
CA GLY A 148 -23.62 -23.88 20.61
C GLY A 148 -22.77 -22.65 20.96
N HIS A 149 -23.23 -21.80 21.86
CA HIS A 149 -22.48 -20.61 22.26
C HIS A 149 -21.32 -20.98 23.22
N GLY A 150 -20.10 -20.58 22.87
CA GLY A 150 -18.92 -20.61 23.75
C GLY A 150 -17.73 -21.43 23.25
N ILE A 151 -16.63 -21.38 24.02
CA ILE A 151 -15.32 -21.98 23.67
C ILE A 151 -15.34 -23.52 23.73
N TYR A 152 -16.03 -24.09 24.74
CA TYR A 152 -16.03 -25.54 25.04
C TYR A 152 -17.40 -26.22 24.85
N ARG A 153 -18.46 -25.45 24.56
CA ARG A 153 -19.86 -25.94 24.53
C ARG A 153 -20.43 -26.07 23.13
N ASP A 154 -19.60 -26.07 22.10
CA ASP A 154 -20.07 -26.21 20.72
C ASP A 154 -20.34 -27.69 20.37
N LEU A 155 -21.54 -27.97 19.88
CA LEU A 155 -21.98 -29.31 19.47
C LEU A 155 -21.52 -29.65 18.05
N ASN A 156 -21.06 -28.65 17.28
CA ASN A 156 -20.61 -28.84 15.91
C ASN A 156 -19.20 -29.48 15.86
N ARG A 157 -19.11 -30.69 15.31
CA ARG A 157 -17.89 -31.51 15.25
C ARG A 157 -17.28 -31.66 13.85
N PHE A 158 -17.99 -31.20 12.80
CA PHE A 158 -17.64 -31.51 11.41
C PHE A 158 -17.09 -30.31 10.63
N SER A 159 -17.20 -29.09 11.18
CA SER A 159 -16.85 -27.84 10.48
C SER A 159 -16.37 -26.78 11.47
N LEU A 160 -15.78 -25.69 10.94
CA LEU A 160 -15.35 -24.52 11.73
C LEU A 160 -16.52 -24.00 12.57
N ASN A 161 -16.25 -23.57 13.79
CA ASN A 161 -17.31 -23.33 14.78
C ASN A 161 -17.06 -22.07 15.63
N SER A 162 -17.84 -21.89 16.70
CA SER A 162 -17.78 -20.70 17.56
C SER A 162 -16.41 -20.52 18.22
N ASN A 163 -15.70 -21.62 18.51
CA ASN A 163 -14.33 -21.59 19.04
C ASN A 163 -13.37 -20.94 18.03
N THR A 164 -13.50 -21.24 16.73
CA THR A 164 -12.70 -20.60 15.68
C THR A 164 -12.97 -19.10 15.56
N ILE A 165 -14.23 -18.68 15.70
CA ILE A 165 -14.60 -17.25 15.67
C ILE A 165 -13.97 -16.50 16.84
N ILE A 166 -14.02 -17.08 18.05
CA ILE A 166 -13.41 -16.51 19.25
C ILE A 166 -11.88 -16.44 19.11
N LEU A 167 -11.25 -17.50 18.58
CA LEU A 167 -9.82 -17.51 18.26
C LEU A 167 -9.45 -16.35 17.34
N PHE A 168 -10.17 -16.17 16.23
CA PHE A 168 -9.90 -15.09 15.29
C PHE A 168 -10.16 -13.72 15.90
N ALA A 169 -11.17 -13.56 16.77
CA ALA A 169 -11.40 -12.32 17.49
C ALA A 169 -10.19 -11.94 18.38
N PHE A 170 -9.61 -12.90 19.11
CA PHE A 170 -8.39 -12.65 19.87
C PHE A 170 -7.19 -12.31 18.98
N CYS A 171 -7.00 -13.02 17.86
CA CYS A 171 -5.96 -12.70 16.88
C CYS A 171 -6.09 -11.27 16.35
N LEU A 172 -7.32 -10.80 16.09
CA LEU A 172 -7.56 -9.44 15.62
C LEU A 172 -7.19 -8.39 16.67
N VAL A 173 -7.47 -8.65 17.95
CA VAL A 173 -7.06 -7.76 19.06
C VAL A 173 -5.54 -7.71 19.16
N ILE A 174 -4.87 -8.88 19.13
CA ILE A 174 -3.41 -8.96 19.18
C ILE A 174 -2.80 -8.21 17.99
N ALA A 175 -3.29 -8.47 16.76
CA ALA A 175 -2.84 -7.81 15.55
C ALA A 175 -2.97 -6.30 15.64
N PHE A 176 -4.12 -5.80 16.13
CA PHE A 176 -4.37 -4.37 16.30
C PHE A 176 -3.40 -3.74 17.32
N VAL A 177 -3.26 -4.35 18.50
CA VAL A 177 -2.39 -3.84 19.57
C VAL A 177 -0.93 -3.83 19.13
N PHE A 178 -0.44 -4.93 18.54
CA PHE A 178 0.94 -5.01 18.07
C PHE A 178 1.22 -4.06 16.90
N SER A 179 0.27 -3.89 15.97
CA SER A 179 0.41 -2.94 14.85
C SER A 179 0.44 -1.50 15.33
N TYR A 180 -0.43 -1.13 16.26
CA TYR A 180 -0.42 0.19 16.88
C TYR A 180 0.89 0.44 17.65
N GLY A 181 1.33 -0.55 18.45
CA GLY A 181 2.60 -0.49 19.18
C GLY A 181 3.81 -0.37 18.25
N TYR A 182 3.80 -1.06 17.10
CA TYR A 182 4.87 -1.02 16.11
C TYR A 182 4.99 0.36 15.45
N VAL A 183 3.86 0.96 15.03
CA VAL A 183 3.84 2.34 14.51
C VAL A 183 4.24 3.34 15.59
N TRP A 184 3.81 3.12 16.83
CA TRP A 184 4.20 3.97 17.95
C TRP A 184 5.72 3.93 18.22
N LEU A 185 6.33 2.75 18.19
CA LEU A 185 7.79 2.59 18.33
C LEU A 185 8.56 3.29 17.19
N ALA A 186 8.07 3.16 15.95
CA ALA A 186 8.65 3.84 14.80
C ALA A 186 8.70 5.37 15.01
N ARG A 187 7.70 5.94 15.71
CA ARG A 187 7.61 7.39 15.99
C ARG A 187 8.55 7.87 17.09
N LEU A 188 8.84 7.02 18.08
CA LEU A 188 9.71 7.34 19.20
C LEU A 188 11.18 7.34 18.77
N PHE A 189 11.60 6.33 18.02
CA PHE A 189 13.01 6.10 17.72
C PHE A 189 13.25 5.77 16.24
N PRO A 190 12.95 6.67 15.28
CA PRO A 190 13.01 6.35 13.85
C PRO A 190 14.39 5.87 13.36
N ARG A 191 15.48 6.43 13.90
CA ARG A 191 16.85 6.02 13.54
C ARG A 191 17.20 4.62 14.02
N SER A 192 16.87 4.31 15.28
CA SER A 192 17.14 2.99 15.87
C SER A 192 16.15 1.93 15.42
N PHE A 193 14.94 2.33 15.02
CA PHE A 193 13.85 1.44 14.62
C PHE A 193 14.20 0.51 13.46
N ILE A 194 14.95 1.00 12.47
CA ILE A 194 15.39 0.20 11.32
C ILE A 194 16.33 -0.93 11.79
N TRP A 195 17.30 -0.60 12.65
CA TRP A 195 18.21 -1.58 13.25
C TRP A 195 17.47 -2.59 14.13
N ILE A 196 16.60 -2.12 15.02
CA ILE A 196 15.83 -2.98 15.93
C ILE A 196 14.96 -3.96 15.14
N THR A 197 14.24 -3.49 14.12
CA THR A 197 13.37 -4.36 13.31
C THR A 197 14.18 -5.43 12.57
N GLY A 198 15.34 -5.08 12.01
CA GLY A 198 16.20 -6.02 11.31
C GLY A 198 16.78 -7.08 12.25
N ILE A 199 17.33 -6.67 13.39
CA ILE A 199 17.88 -7.58 14.41
C ILE A 199 16.79 -8.49 14.97
N LEU A 200 15.60 -7.94 15.27
CA LEU A 200 14.48 -8.70 15.81
C LEU A 200 14.02 -9.80 14.83
N ASN A 201 13.87 -9.47 13.54
CA ASN A 201 13.48 -10.46 12.53
C ASN A 201 14.55 -11.54 12.31
N LEU A 202 15.83 -11.15 12.36
CA LEU A 202 16.93 -12.10 12.29
C LEU A 202 16.94 -13.05 13.49
N ALA A 203 16.80 -12.53 14.70
CA ALA A 203 16.75 -13.32 15.92
C ALA A 203 15.55 -14.28 15.90
N TRP A 204 14.40 -13.82 15.43
CA TRP A 204 13.20 -14.64 15.28
C TRP A 204 13.40 -15.77 14.26
N ALA A 205 13.99 -15.48 13.10
CA ALA A 205 14.27 -16.47 12.07
C ALA A 205 15.25 -17.56 12.58
N LEU A 206 16.31 -17.17 13.29
CA LEU A 206 17.26 -18.11 13.89
C LEU A 206 16.62 -18.93 15.02
N GLY A 207 15.86 -18.29 15.91
CA GLY A 207 15.19 -18.96 17.02
C GLY A 207 14.19 -20.02 16.54
N THR A 208 13.37 -19.69 15.55
CA THR A 208 12.43 -20.63 14.93
C THR A 208 13.13 -21.77 14.19
N ALA A 209 14.23 -21.49 13.47
CA ALA A 209 15.04 -22.52 12.82
C ALA A 209 15.60 -23.53 13.82
N ILE A 210 16.22 -23.04 14.91
CA ILE A 210 16.78 -23.89 15.97
C ILE A 210 15.69 -24.73 16.62
N TYR A 211 14.54 -24.12 16.94
CA TYR A 211 13.40 -24.83 17.53
C TYR A 211 12.89 -25.97 16.64
N TYR A 212 12.75 -25.76 15.33
CA TYR A 212 12.30 -26.84 14.43
C TYR A 212 13.32 -27.97 14.30
N LEU A 213 14.62 -27.66 14.35
CA LEU A 213 15.68 -28.67 14.34
C LEU A 213 15.69 -29.49 15.64
N THR A 214 15.46 -28.88 16.80
CA THR A 214 15.41 -29.62 18.08
C THR A 214 14.16 -30.50 18.21
N GLN A 215 13.05 -30.10 17.61
CA GLN A 215 11.81 -30.90 17.56
C GLN A 215 11.83 -32.01 16.50
N GLY A 216 12.94 -32.20 15.76
CA GLY A 216 13.06 -33.23 14.74
C GLY A 216 12.33 -32.95 13.42
N TYR A 217 11.80 -31.73 13.23
CA TYR A 217 11.20 -31.29 11.96
C TYR A 217 12.25 -30.74 10.99
N TRP A 218 13.11 -31.65 10.50
CA TRP A 218 14.28 -31.32 9.67
C TRP A 218 13.96 -30.44 8.45
N SER A 219 12.85 -30.72 7.74
CA SER A 219 12.47 -29.95 6.55
C SER A 219 12.17 -28.49 6.87
N ALA A 220 11.35 -28.22 7.89
CA ALA A 220 11.02 -26.86 8.30
C ALA A 220 12.26 -26.13 8.86
N GLY A 221 13.05 -26.82 9.69
CA GLY A 221 14.28 -26.26 10.27
C GLY A 221 15.29 -25.82 9.20
N ILE A 222 15.54 -26.64 8.18
CA ILE A 222 16.47 -26.31 7.09
C ILE A 222 15.96 -25.09 6.28
N VAL A 223 14.66 -25.02 5.99
CA VAL A 223 14.08 -23.88 5.25
C VAL A 223 14.21 -22.57 6.02
N PHE A 224 13.88 -22.58 7.32
CA PHE A 224 14.04 -21.38 8.17
C PHE A 224 15.52 -21.00 8.36
N LEU A 225 16.43 -21.97 8.37
CA LEU A 225 17.88 -21.70 8.43
C LEU A 225 18.38 -21.03 7.14
N LEU A 226 17.96 -21.51 5.97
CA LEU A 226 18.28 -20.85 4.69
C LEU A 226 17.73 -19.43 4.64
N PHE A 227 16.50 -19.21 5.12
CA PHE A 227 15.91 -17.89 5.21
C PHE A 227 16.68 -16.98 6.18
N ALA A 228 17.13 -17.50 7.32
CA ALA A 228 17.96 -16.76 8.25
C ALA A 228 19.31 -16.35 7.63
N VAL A 229 19.99 -17.26 6.92
CA VAL A 229 21.24 -16.94 6.19
C VAL A 229 21.00 -15.86 5.14
N PHE A 230 19.89 -15.95 4.39
CA PHE A 230 19.49 -14.90 3.44
C PHE A 230 19.25 -13.56 4.14
N LEU A 231 18.56 -13.53 5.29
CA LEU A 231 18.35 -12.32 6.06
C LEU A 231 19.66 -11.74 6.62
N ILE A 232 20.63 -12.57 7.02
CA ILE A 232 21.96 -12.11 7.44
C ILE A 232 22.65 -11.40 6.28
N PHE A 233 22.68 -12.04 5.10
CA PHE A 233 23.29 -11.47 3.91
C PHE A 233 22.60 -10.16 3.47
N ALA A 234 21.26 -10.15 3.48
CA ALA A 234 20.47 -8.96 3.17
C ALA A 234 20.75 -7.83 4.17
N PHE A 235 20.72 -8.13 5.47
CA PHE A 235 20.98 -7.15 6.52
C PHE A 235 22.40 -6.57 6.42
N TRP A 236 23.40 -7.39 6.11
CA TRP A 236 24.77 -6.91 5.87
C TRP A 236 24.85 -5.96 4.68
N THR A 237 24.19 -6.29 3.56
CA THR A 237 24.13 -5.43 2.36
C THR A 237 23.37 -4.12 2.63
N TRP A 238 22.47 -4.11 3.61
CA TRP A 238 21.62 -2.96 3.93
C TRP A 238 22.31 -1.90 4.79
N ILE A 239 23.40 -2.23 5.51
CA ILE A 239 24.05 -1.35 6.50
C ILE A 239 24.35 0.04 5.92
N ASP A 240 24.92 0.11 4.72
CA ASP A 240 25.31 1.38 4.08
C ASP A 240 24.12 2.25 3.68
N ARG A 241 22.93 1.65 3.50
CA ARG A 241 21.68 2.33 3.09
C ARG A 241 20.82 2.78 4.28
N ILE A 242 21.14 2.33 5.50
CA ILE A 242 20.38 2.67 6.71
C ILE A 242 20.36 4.17 7.00
N PRO A 243 21.48 4.94 6.89
CA PRO A 243 21.47 6.37 7.19
C PRO A 243 20.48 7.16 6.31
N PHE A 244 20.44 6.85 5.02
CA PHE A 244 19.52 7.47 4.07
C PHE A 244 18.07 7.11 4.40
N SER A 245 17.80 5.83 4.66
CA SER A 245 16.47 5.34 5.02
C SER A 245 15.97 5.95 6.33
N ALA A 246 16.86 6.11 7.32
CA ALA A 246 16.55 6.74 8.60
C ALA A 246 16.19 8.22 8.44
N LEU A 247 16.93 8.97 7.61
CA LEU A 247 16.62 10.37 7.29
C LEU A 247 15.23 10.52 6.64
N MET A 248 14.91 9.66 5.67
CA MET A 248 13.60 9.69 5.00
C MET A 248 12.46 9.32 5.97
N LEU A 249 12.67 8.33 6.84
CA LEU A 249 11.69 7.95 7.86
C LEU A 249 11.49 9.06 8.90
N GLU A 250 12.58 9.69 9.36
CA GLU A 250 12.55 10.83 10.29
C GLU A 250 11.76 12.00 9.68
N THR A 251 12.09 12.38 8.45
CA THR A 251 11.36 13.42 7.70
C THR A 251 9.88 13.09 7.59
N SER A 252 9.54 11.85 7.22
CA SER A 252 8.14 11.41 7.11
C SER A 252 7.42 11.52 8.45
N ILE A 253 8.06 11.11 9.54
CA ILE A 253 7.48 11.17 10.89
C ILE A 253 7.33 12.60 11.38
N ASP A 254 8.27 13.49 11.10
CA ASP A 254 8.20 14.89 11.54
C ASP A 254 7.08 15.65 10.83
N VAL A 255 6.89 15.40 9.54
CA VAL A 255 5.72 15.91 8.79
C VAL A 255 4.42 15.36 9.39
N SER A 256 4.35 14.06 9.68
CA SER A 256 3.18 13.46 10.32
C SER A 256 2.92 13.98 11.74
N LYS A 257 3.96 14.27 12.53
CA LYS A 257 3.84 14.88 13.87
C LYS A 257 3.30 16.30 13.79
N LYS A 258 3.77 17.09 12.83
CA LYS A 258 3.25 18.44 12.55
C LYS A 258 1.78 18.41 12.12
N TYR A 259 1.40 17.40 11.34
CA TYR A 259 0.03 17.20 10.85
C TYR A 259 -0.60 15.92 11.44
N GLY A 260 -0.90 15.93 12.75
CA GLY A 260 -1.39 14.76 13.49
C GLY A 260 -2.63 14.05 12.91
N HIS A 261 -3.37 14.70 12.00
CA HIS A 261 -4.45 14.07 11.23
C HIS A 261 -4.02 12.88 10.37
N VAL A 262 -2.73 12.77 10.01
CA VAL A 262 -2.18 11.59 9.30
C VAL A 262 -2.34 10.32 10.14
N TYR A 263 -2.13 10.41 11.46
CA TYR A 263 -2.31 9.27 12.36
C TYR A 263 -3.77 8.91 12.59
N ILE A 264 -4.68 9.88 12.50
CA ILE A 264 -6.12 9.62 12.55
C ILE A 264 -6.55 8.81 11.32
N VAL A 265 -6.03 9.13 10.14
CA VAL A 265 -6.27 8.33 8.91
C VAL A 265 -5.71 6.92 9.06
N SER A 266 -4.52 6.77 9.63
CA SER A 266 -3.94 5.45 9.94
C SER A 266 -4.82 4.64 10.90
N LEU A 267 -5.29 5.26 11.98
CA LEU A 267 -6.15 4.62 12.98
C LEU A 267 -7.49 4.20 12.40
N ILE A 268 -8.17 5.09 11.66
CA ILE A 268 -9.44 4.79 10.99
C ILE A 268 -9.24 3.68 9.96
N GLY A 269 -8.17 3.76 9.15
CA GLY A 269 -7.83 2.73 8.17
C GLY A 269 -7.57 1.38 8.81
N GLY A 270 -6.83 1.35 9.91
CA GLY A 270 -6.57 0.15 10.72
C GLY A 270 -7.84 -0.43 11.33
N LEU A 271 -8.70 0.39 11.93
CA LEU A 271 -9.99 -0.04 12.47
C LEU A 271 -10.91 -0.63 11.39
N LEU A 272 -10.97 0.01 10.21
CA LEU A 272 -11.73 -0.49 9.07
C LEU A 272 -11.16 -1.83 8.57
N ALA A 273 -9.84 -1.97 8.50
CA ALA A 273 -9.20 -3.23 8.10
C ALA A 273 -9.47 -4.34 9.11
N THR A 274 -9.39 -4.06 10.42
CA THR A 274 -9.74 -5.01 11.48
C THR A 274 -11.22 -5.40 11.42
N ALA A 275 -12.12 -4.44 11.21
CA ALA A 275 -13.56 -4.72 11.07
C ALA A 275 -13.87 -5.56 9.83
N LEU A 276 -13.22 -5.28 8.69
CA LEU A 276 -13.34 -6.07 7.47
C LEU A 276 -12.79 -7.48 7.65
N ALA A 277 -11.65 -7.63 8.33
CA ALA A 277 -11.09 -8.95 8.66
C ALA A 277 -12.02 -9.74 9.60
N ALA A 278 -12.60 -9.09 10.62
CA ALA A 278 -13.61 -9.70 11.49
C ALA A 278 -14.84 -10.17 10.70
N TRP A 279 -15.37 -9.31 9.84
CA TRP A 279 -16.50 -9.64 8.98
C TRP A 279 -16.17 -10.82 8.06
N PHE A 280 -14.98 -10.85 7.48
CA PHE A 280 -14.53 -11.97 6.65
C PHE A 280 -14.39 -13.26 7.44
N SER A 281 -13.82 -13.22 8.65
CA SER A 281 -13.68 -14.39 9.53
C SER A 281 -15.04 -15.00 9.85
N VAL A 282 -16.01 -14.17 10.27
CA VAL A 282 -17.37 -14.61 10.57
C VAL A 282 -18.06 -15.18 9.32
N THR A 283 -17.93 -14.50 8.17
CA THR A 283 -18.53 -14.95 6.91
C THR A 283 -17.98 -16.29 6.46
N LEU A 284 -16.66 -16.50 6.57
CA LEU A 284 -16.01 -17.75 6.19
C LEU A 284 -16.54 -18.90 7.05
N VAL A 285 -16.54 -18.75 8.38
CA VAL A 285 -17.08 -19.79 9.28
C VAL A 285 -18.57 -20.04 9.00
N ALA A 286 -19.35 -18.98 8.80
CA ALA A 286 -20.79 -19.09 8.53
C ALA A 286 -21.10 -19.86 7.24
N ILE A 287 -20.29 -19.69 6.18
CA ILE A 287 -20.42 -20.47 4.93
C ILE A 287 -20.18 -21.96 5.19
N TYR A 288 -19.10 -22.27 5.92
CA TYR A 288 -18.73 -23.65 6.25
C TYR A 288 -19.73 -24.34 7.19
N VAL A 289 -20.38 -23.61 8.11
CA VAL A 289 -21.43 -24.19 8.96
C VAL A 289 -22.73 -24.40 8.18
N SER A 290 -23.10 -23.43 7.33
CA SER A 290 -24.41 -23.42 6.68
C SER A 290 -24.51 -24.33 5.46
N TYR A 291 -23.40 -24.57 4.74
CA TYR A 291 -23.43 -25.23 3.43
C TYR A 291 -22.57 -26.48 3.30
N GLU A 292 -21.73 -26.81 4.29
CA GLU A 292 -20.90 -28.04 4.25
C GLU A 292 -21.78 -29.29 4.30
N PRO A 293 -21.70 -30.18 3.29
CA PRO A 293 -22.52 -31.38 3.24
C PRO A 293 -22.00 -32.43 4.22
N SER A 294 -22.64 -32.51 5.39
CA SER A 294 -22.39 -33.55 6.39
C SER A 294 -23.70 -34.24 6.75
N ARG A 295 -23.64 -35.56 7.02
CA ARG A 295 -24.80 -36.35 7.49
C ARG A 295 -25.40 -35.81 8.79
N HIS A 296 -24.59 -35.09 9.57
CA HIS A 296 -24.98 -34.49 10.84
C HIS A 296 -25.30 -32.99 10.72
N ASN A 297 -25.38 -32.44 9.50
CA ASN A 297 -25.78 -31.06 9.29
C ASN A 297 -27.31 -30.97 9.12
N PRO A 298 -28.06 -30.51 10.14
CA PRO A 298 -29.52 -30.49 10.11
C PRO A 298 -30.07 -29.56 9.03
N ARG A 299 -29.30 -28.57 8.58
CA ARG A 299 -29.69 -27.68 7.47
C ARG A 299 -29.69 -28.36 6.13
N CYS A 300 -28.89 -29.41 5.97
CA CYS A 300 -28.78 -30.19 4.75
C CYS A 300 -29.83 -31.32 4.68
N SER A 301 -30.50 -31.64 5.79
CA SER A 301 -31.57 -32.64 5.83
C SER A 301 -32.97 -32.05 5.61
N VAL A 302 -33.16 -30.73 5.70
CA VAL A 302 -34.43 -30.06 5.39
C VAL A 302 -34.58 -29.92 3.87
N SER A 303 -35.67 -30.45 3.31
CA SER A 303 -36.01 -30.39 1.89
C SER A 303 -36.12 -28.93 1.43
N GLY A 304 -35.12 -28.45 0.68
CA GLY A 304 -35.04 -27.08 0.15
C GLY A 304 -33.63 -26.48 0.13
N ASN A 305 -32.69 -26.99 0.93
CA ASN A 305 -31.31 -26.48 0.96
C ASN A 305 -30.35 -27.38 0.18
N ASN A 306 -29.87 -26.88 -0.97
CA ASN A 306 -28.85 -27.54 -1.78
C ASN A 306 -27.45 -27.40 -1.15
N CYS A 307 -27.18 -28.14 -0.07
CA CYS A 307 -25.82 -28.32 0.45
C CYS A 307 -24.99 -29.10 -0.57
N SER A 308 -23.84 -28.56 -0.95
CA SER A 308 -22.94 -29.18 -1.92
C SER A 308 -21.54 -28.65 -1.71
N HIS A 309 -20.53 -29.52 -1.79
CA HIS A 309 -19.13 -29.11 -1.75
C HIS A 309 -18.83 -28.07 -2.84
N GLY A 310 -19.45 -28.19 -4.03
CA GLY A 310 -19.29 -27.21 -5.11
C GLY A 310 -19.85 -25.83 -4.74
N LYS A 311 -20.93 -25.78 -3.97
CA LYS A 311 -21.50 -24.52 -3.47
C LYS A 311 -20.60 -23.86 -2.43
N VAL A 312 -20.09 -24.62 -1.46
CA VAL A 312 -19.13 -24.13 -0.46
C VAL A 312 -17.89 -23.55 -1.14
N ILE A 313 -17.29 -24.32 -2.06
CA ILE A 313 -16.10 -23.90 -2.80
C ILE A 313 -16.40 -22.61 -3.60
N GLY A 314 -17.51 -22.56 -4.33
CA GLY A 314 -17.90 -21.38 -5.11
C GLY A 314 -18.10 -20.13 -4.25
N LEU A 315 -18.77 -20.27 -3.10
CA LEU A 315 -18.98 -19.17 -2.16
C LEU A 315 -17.65 -18.71 -1.55
N VAL A 316 -16.82 -19.63 -1.05
CA VAL A 316 -15.50 -19.32 -0.46
C VAL A 316 -14.60 -18.63 -1.47
N VAL A 317 -14.56 -19.10 -2.72
CA VAL A 317 -13.78 -18.49 -3.81
C VAL A 317 -14.22 -17.06 -4.06
N TYR A 318 -15.53 -16.82 -4.17
CA TYR A 318 -16.05 -15.48 -4.39
C TYR A 318 -15.77 -14.53 -3.21
N VAL A 319 -16.06 -14.95 -1.98
CA VAL A 319 -15.85 -14.07 -0.81
C VAL A 319 -14.37 -13.78 -0.57
N THR A 320 -13.48 -14.73 -0.85
CA THR A 320 -12.03 -14.54 -0.74
C THR A 320 -11.53 -13.54 -1.78
N PHE A 321 -11.96 -13.68 -3.05
CA PHE A 321 -11.62 -12.73 -4.09
C PHE A 321 -12.14 -11.32 -3.79
N ALA A 322 -13.40 -11.20 -3.38
CA ALA A 322 -14.01 -9.93 -3.00
C ALA A 322 -13.21 -9.27 -1.86
N MET A 323 -12.80 -10.04 -0.85
CA MET A 323 -12.03 -9.52 0.27
C MET A 323 -10.60 -9.12 -0.08
N PHE A 324 -9.92 -9.83 -0.98
CA PHE A 324 -8.64 -9.36 -1.51
C PHE A 324 -8.81 -7.99 -2.19
N TRP A 325 -9.85 -7.85 -3.02
CA TRP A 325 -10.09 -6.58 -3.71
C TRP A 325 -10.44 -5.44 -2.75
N ILE A 326 -11.33 -5.67 -1.78
CA ILE A 326 -11.71 -4.65 -0.78
C ILE A 326 -10.50 -4.25 0.08
N SER A 327 -9.67 -5.22 0.50
CA SER A 327 -8.48 -4.96 1.32
C SER A 327 -7.43 -4.15 0.56
N GLU A 328 -7.16 -4.52 -0.70
CA GLU A 328 -6.26 -3.76 -1.58
C GLU A 328 -6.79 -2.37 -1.90
N TRP A 329 -8.10 -2.23 -2.09
CA TRP A 329 -8.74 -0.92 -2.25
C TRP A 329 -8.59 -0.05 -1.01
N LEU A 330 -8.81 -0.60 0.20
CA LEU A 330 -8.65 0.13 1.45
C LEU A 330 -7.20 0.61 1.63
N LYS A 331 -6.23 -0.30 1.47
CA LYS A 331 -4.79 -0.01 1.55
C LYS A 331 -4.41 1.14 0.60
N ASN A 332 -4.79 1.03 -0.67
CA ASN A 332 -4.46 2.03 -1.69
C ASN A 332 -5.20 3.36 -1.51
N THR A 333 -6.41 3.34 -0.95
CA THR A 333 -7.18 4.56 -0.60
C THR A 333 -6.51 5.33 0.54
N ILE A 334 -6.03 4.62 1.56
CA ILE A 334 -5.24 5.22 2.64
C ILE A 334 -3.97 5.83 2.07
N HIS A 335 -3.22 5.06 1.26
CA HIS A 335 -2.00 5.54 0.61
C HIS A 335 -2.23 6.81 -0.21
N THR A 336 -3.24 6.82 -1.09
CA THR A 336 -3.59 7.99 -1.93
C THR A 336 -4.02 9.19 -1.09
N THR A 337 -4.73 8.96 0.02
CA THR A 337 -5.16 10.04 0.93
C THR A 337 -3.96 10.68 1.62
N ILE A 338 -3.03 9.87 2.13
CA ILE A 338 -1.80 10.35 2.77
C ILE A 338 -0.92 11.08 1.75
N ALA A 339 -0.81 10.56 0.53
CA ALA A 339 -0.06 11.22 -0.53
C ALA A 339 -0.59 12.62 -0.85
N GLY A 340 -1.90 12.85 -0.78
CA GLY A 340 -2.46 14.21 -0.90
C GLY A 340 -2.04 15.16 0.23
N VAL A 341 -1.89 14.66 1.46
CA VAL A 341 -1.43 15.46 2.62
C VAL A 341 0.06 15.81 2.46
N TYR A 342 0.89 14.82 2.13
CA TYR A 342 2.33 15.05 1.91
C TYR A 342 2.59 15.93 0.69
N GLY A 343 1.79 15.81 -0.37
CA GLY A 343 1.80 16.73 -1.50
C GLY A 343 1.49 18.17 -1.07
N SER A 344 0.51 18.36 -0.19
CA SER A 344 0.17 19.69 0.35
C SER A 344 1.34 20.29 1.15
N TRP A 345 2.07 19.47 1.90
CA TRP A 345 3.27 19.90 2.63
C TRP A 345 4.44 20.24 1.69
N TYR A 346 4.64 19.44 0.64
CA TYR A 346 5.73 19.62 -0.31
C TYR A 346 5.54 20.89 -1.15
N PHE A 347 4.36 21.07 -1.77
CA PHE A 347 4.08 22.17 -2.70
C PHE A 347 3.54 23.45 -2.03
N SER A 348 3.04 23.40 -0.79
CA SER A 348 2.52 24.57 -0.07
C SER A 348 2.99 24.65 1.39
N PRO A 349 4.31 24.74 1.63
CA PRO A 349 4.82 24.82 3.00
C PRO A 349 4.42 26.13 3.71
N HIS A 350 4.31 27.24 2.96
CA HIS A 350 4.00 28.56 3.51
C HIS A 350 2.50 28.86 3.67
N ASN A 351 1.63 28.22 2.87
CA ASN A 351 0.18 28.36 3.00
C ASN A 351 -0.50 26.99 2.95
N PHE A 352 -0.40 26.25 4.04
CA PHE A 352 -0.93 24.89 4.11
C PHE A 352 -2.47 24.89 3.98
N PRO A 353 -3.04 24.15 3.02
CA PRO A 353 -4.48 24.21 2.76
C PRO A 353 -5.30 23.74 3.96
N LYS A 354 -6.33 24.51 4.31
CA LYS A 354 -7.25 24.12 5.39
C LYS A 354 -7.93 22.78 5.04
N ARG A 355 -8.00 21.88 6.03
CA ARG A 355 -8.63 20.55 5.90
C ARG A 355 -8.02 19.68 4.78
N ALA A 356 -6.70 19.78 4.57
CA ALA A 356 -5.95 19.00 3.58
C ALA A 356 -6.32 17.50 3.58
N THR A 357 -6.31 16.85 4.74
CA THR A 357 -6.65 15.42 4.88
C THR A 357 -8.06 15.10 4.40
N ARG A 358 -9.05 15.93 4.75
CA ARG A 358 -10.44 15.71 4.34
C ARG A 358 -10.65 16.01 2.85
N GLY A 359 -9.94 17.01 2.31
CA GLY A 359 -9.93 17.31 0.88
C GLY A 359 -9.31 16.17 0.07
N ALA A 360 -8.17 15.67 0.50
CA ALA A 360 -7.48 14.52 -0.10
C ALA A 360 -8.34 13.24 -0.03
N ALA A 361 -8.93 12.94 1.13
CA ALA A 361 -9.83 11.80 1.29
C ALA A 361 -11.08 11.91 0.41
N LYS A 362 -11.71 13.10 0.36
CA LYS A 362 -12.85 13.33 -0.53
C LYS A 362 -12.45 13.10 -1.99
N ARG A 363 -11.30 13.65 -2.42
CA ARG A 363 -10.80 13.45 -3.78
C ARG A 363 -10.51 11.98 -4.10
N ALA A 364 -9.90 11.24 -3.17
CA ALA A 364 -9.64 9.81 -3.29
C ALA A 364 -10.95 9.00 -3.41
N LEU A 365 -11.96 9.33 -2.61
CA LEU A 365 -13.25 8.63 -2.55
C LEU A 365 -14.25 9.04 -3.63
N THR A 366 -14.06 10.17 -4.31
CA THR A 366 -14.96 10.62 -5.39
C THR A 366 -14.28 10.59 -6.76
N PHE A 367 -13.31 11.46 -6.98
CA PHE A 367 -12.74 11.69 -8.32
C PHE A 367 -11.76 10.59 -8.74
N SER A 368 -10.96 10.09 -7.79
CA SER A 368 -9.95 9.08 -8.04
C SER A 368 -10.42 7.65 -7.74
N PHE A 369 -11.64 7.48 -7.21
CA PHE A 369 -12.16 6.20 -6.72
C PHE A 369 -12.06 5.09 -7.76
N GLY A 370 -12.55 5.32 -8.98
CA GLY A 370 -12.49 4.33 -10.05
C GLY A 370 -11.08 3.95 -10.48
N SER A 371 -10.13 4.89 -10.43
CA SER A 371 -8.71 4.61 -10.73
C SER A 371 -8.05 3.79 -9.63
N ILE A 372 -8.39 4.06 -8.36
CA ILE A 372 -7.91 3.29 -7.21
C ILE A 372 -8.49 1.86 -7.25
N CYS A 373 -9.80 1.72 -7.48
CA CYS A 373 -10.45 0.41 -7.62
C CYS A 373 -9.83 -0.44 -8.73
N PHE A 374 -9.52 0.16 -9.88
CA PHE A 374 -8.89 -0.56 -10.99
C PHE A 374 -7.47 -1.02 -10.66
N GLY A 375 -6.62 -0.15 -10.11
CA GLY A 375 -5.27 -0.54 -9.72
C GLY A 375 -5.27 -1.64 -8.63
N SER A 376 -6.19 -1.56 -7.66
CA SER A 376 -6.38 -2.60 -6.64
C SER A 376 -6.92 -3.92 -7.21
N LEU A 377 -7.75 -3.88 -8.25
CA LEU A 377 -8.28 -5.07 -8.92
C LEU A 377 -7.16 -5.91 -9.54
N VAL A 378 -6.18 -5.25 -10.19
CA VAL A 378 -5.06 -5.96 -10.84
C VAL A 378 -4.25 -6.75 -9.80
N VAL A 379 -3.92 -6.13 -8.66
CA VAL A 379 -3.19 -6.81 -7.57
C VAL A 379 -4.03 -7.93 -6.98
N ALA A 380 -5.30 -7.67 -6.64
CA ALA A 380 -6.19 -8.67 -6.07
C ALA A 380 -6.41 -9.88 -7.00
N PHE A 381 -6.45 -9.66 -8.31
CA PHE A 381 -6.55 -10.73 -9.30
C PHE A 381 -5.29 -11.62 -9.32
N ILE A 382 -4.10 -11.02 -9.23
CA ILE A 382 -2.85 -11.79 -9.15
C ILE A 382 -2.79 -12.58 -7.84
N GLN A 383 -3.14 -11.96 -6.70
CA GLN A 383 -3.24 -12.63 -5.40
C GLN A 383 -4.21 -13.81 -5.45
N PHE A 384 -5.35 -13.65 -6.12
CA PHE A 384 -6.31 -14.71 -6.34
C PHE A 384 -5.73 -15.87 -7.19
N LEU A 385 -5.05 -15.57 -8.29
CA LEU A 385 -4.38 -16.60 -9.10
C LEU A 385 -3.32 -17.36 -8.30
N LYS A 386 -2.55 -16.67 -7.45
CA LYS A 386 -1.59 -17.31 -6.53
C LYS A 386 -2.28 -18.24 -5.55
N GLN A 387 -3.42 -17.83 -5.01
CA GLN A 387 -4.20 -18.68 -4.11
C GLN A 387 -4.71 -19.93 -4.83
N VAL A 388 -5.21 -19.80 -6.07
CA VAL A 388 -5.62 -20.94 -6.90
C VAL A 388 -4.44 -21.88 -7.16
N CYS A 389 -3.27 -21.34 -7.51
CA CYS A 389 -2.05 -22.14 -7.71
C CYS A 389 -1.61 -22.86 -6.44
N SER A 390 -1.72 -22.22 -5.27
CA SER A 390 -1.38 -22.81 -3.98
C SER A 390 -2.31 -23.97 -3.65
N VAL A 391 -3.61 -23.80 -3.86
CA VAL A 391 -4.61 -24.86 -3.68
C VAL A 391 -4.36 -26.02 -4.64
N ALA A 392 -4.14 -25.75 -5.93
CA ALA A 392 -3.84 -26.79 -6.93
C ALA A 392 -2.53 -27.55 -6.62
N ARG A 393 -1.50 -26.83 -6.16
CA ARG A 393 -0.24 -27.43 -5.69
C ARG A 393 -0.46 -28.37 -4.51
N SER A 394 -1.30 -27.99 -3.55
CA SER A 394 -1.62 -28.83 -2.39
C SER A 394 -2.37 -30.11 -2.77
N GLN A 395 -3.15 -30.07 -3.85
CA GLN A 395 -3.83 -31.25 -4.39
C GLN A 395 -2.85 -32.18 -5.10
N GLY A 396 -1.97 -31.66 -5.96
CA GLY A 396 -0.94 -32.47 -6.62
C GLY A 396 0.04 -33.15 -5.65
N ALA A 397 0.33 -32.51 -4.50
CA ALA A 397 1.11 -33.12 -3.43
C ALA A 397 0.40 -34.30 -2.75
N ARG A 398 -0.94 -34.33 -2.74
CA ARG A 398 -1.75 -35.40 -2.13
C ARG A 398 -1.98 -36.59 -3.06
N GLU A 399 -2.06 -36.35 -4.37
CA GLU A 399 -2.26 -37.40 -5.37
C GLU A 399 -1.05 -38.33 -5.49
N GLY A 400 0.16 -37.82 -5.24
CA GLY A 400 1.40 -38.61 -5.30
C GLY A 400 1.77 -39.07 -6.72
N GLY A 401 2.89 -39.79 -6.83
CA GLY A 401 3.40 -40.31 -8.11
C GLY A 401 4.05 -39.26 -9.02
N ALA A 402 4.53 -39.71 -10.19
CA ALA A 402 5.26 -38.85 -11.12
C ALA A 402 4.41 -37.67 -11.65
N ALA A 403 3.12 -37.90 -11.92
CA ALA A 403 2.19 -36.87 -12.36
C ALA A 403 1.93 -35.80 -11.29
N GLY A 404 1.73 -36.21 -10.02
CA GLY A 404 1.57 -35.29 -8.89
C GLY A 404 2.82 -34.46 -8.63
N CYS A 405 4.00 -35.06 -8.72
CA CYS A 405 5.29 -34.35 -8.61
C CYS A 405 5.48 -33.30 -9.73
N ILE A 406 5.12 -33.64 -10.97
CA ILE A 406 5.19 -32.72 -12.12
C ILE A 406 4.20 -31.56 -11.93
N ALA A 407 2.96 -31.85 -11.55
CA ALA A 407 1.95 -30.82 -11.28
C ALA A 407 2.40 -29.88 -10.15
N TYR A 408 2.94 -30.42 -9.07
CA TYR A 408 3.49 -29.65 -7.96
C TYR A 408 4.61 -28.70 -8.40
N ALA A 409 5.54 -29.19 -9.23
CA ALA A 409 6.64 -28.38 -9.76
C ALA A 409 6.13 -27.24 -10.66
N ILE A 410 5.18 -27.52 -11.55
CA ILE A 410 4.59 -26.52 -12.46
C ILE A 410 3.88 -25.41 -11.66
N PHE A 411 3.02 -25.77 -10.69
CA PHE A 411 2.32 -24.77 -9.88
C PHE A 411 3.28 -24.00 -8.96
N CYS A 412 4.41 -24.60 -8.55
CA CYS A 412 5.46 -23.90 -7.83
C CYS A 412 6.12 -22.81 -8.68
N ILE A 413 6.51 -23.12 -9.93
CA ILE A 413 7.10 -22.16 -10.86
C ILE A 413 6.10 -21.05 -11.21
N LEU A 414 4.84 -21.42 -11.49
CA LEU A 414 3.78 -20.45 -11.79
C LEU A 414 3.55 -19.49 -10.61
N THR A 415 3.54 -20.01 -9.37
CA THR A 415 3.42 -19.17 -8.16
C THR A 415 4.61 -18.22 -8.01
N CYS A 416 5.82 -18.65 -8.38
CA CYS A 416 7.01 -17.80 -8.37
C CYS A 416 6.89 -16.64 -9.39
N ILE A 417 6.50 -16.95 -10.63
CA ILE A 417 6.28 -15.95 -11.68
C ILE A 417 5.19 -14.95 -11.25
N LEU A 418 4.06 -15.45 -10.74
CA LEU A 418 2.97 -14.60 -10.24
C LEU A 418 3.43 -13.71 -9.07
N SER A 419 4.33 -14.20 -8.21
CA SER A 419 4.90 -13.38 -7.12
C SER A 419 5.78 -12.25 -7.63
N ILE A 420 6.55 -12.49 -8.71
CA ILE A 420 7.33 -11.43 -9.37
C ILE A 420 6.40 -10.40 -10.02
N ILE A 421 5.35 -10.85 -10.72
CA ILE A 421 4.39 -9.96 -11.36
C ILE A 421 3.64 -9.13 -10.32
N GLU A 422 3.20 -9.74 -9.22
CA GLU A 422 2.58 -9.02 -8.10
C GLU A 422 3.50 -7.92 -7.58
N TRP A 423 4.77 -8.25 -7.30
CA TRP A 423 5.75 -7.28 -6.81
C TRP A 423 5.92 -6.10 -7.77
N VAL A 424 6.03 -6.35 -9.09
CA VAL A 424 6.14 -5.29 -10.10
C VAL A 424 4.88 -4.42 -10.13
N VAL A 425 3.70 -5.03 -10.12
CA VAL A 425 2.42 -4.30 -10.18
C VAL A 425 2.20 -3.48 -8.92
N GLU A 426 2.48 -4.04 -7.73
CA GLU A 426 2.40 -3.31 -6.46
C GLU A 426 3.36 -2.11 -6.44
N PHE A 427 4.59 -2.29 -6.93
CA PHE A 427 5.56 -1.22 -7.05
C PHE A 427 5.05 -0.09 -7.96
N VAL A 428 4.58 -0.42 -9.18
CA VAL A 428 4.05 0.58 -10.10
C VAL A 428 2.81 1.26 -9.53
N ASN A 429 1.90 0.50 -8.91
CA ASN A 429 0.69 1.00 -8.28
C ASN A 429 0.99 2.06 -7.23
N ARG A 430 1.95 1.77 -6.35
CA ARG A 430 2.33 2.64 -5.25
C ARG A 430 2.72 4.04 -5.73
N TYR A 431 3.64 4.14 -6.69
CA TYR A 431 4.06 5.44 -7.22
C TYR A 431 3.00 6.07 -8.15
N ALA A 432 2.24 5.25 -8.90
CA ALA A 432 1.14 5.75 -9.72
C ALA A 432 0.04 6.39 -8.87
N PHE A 433 -0.28 5.83 -7.70
CA PHE A 433 -1.27 6.40 -6.78
C PHE A 433 -0.80 7.71 -6.14
N CYS A 434 0.50 7.85 -5.83
CA CYS A 434 1.08 9.15 -5.48
C CYS A 434 0.85 10.18 -6.59
N HIS A 435 1.12 9.81 -7.85
CA HIS A 435 0.87 10.68 -9.00
C HIS A 435 -0.63 11.02 -9.16
N ILE A 436 -1.54 10.08 -8.94
CA ILE A 436 -2.99 10.34 -8.94
C ILE A 436 -3.38 11.31 -7.80
N ALA A 437 -2.80 11.14 -6.61
CA ALA A 437 -3.06 12.01 -5.45
C ALA A 437 -2.61 13.46 -5.69
N LEU A 438 -1.46 13.65 -6.34
CA LEU A 438 -0.92 14.96 -6.66
C LEU A 438 -1.62 15.58 -7.88
N TYR A 439 -1.61 14.89 -9.02
CA TYR A 439 -1.97 15.46 -10.33
C TYR A 439 -3.36 15.06 -10.85
N GLY A 440 -3.95 13.98 -10.33
CA GLY A 440 -5.36 13.62 -10.56
C GLY A 440 -5.68 13.13 -11.97
N LYS A 441 -4.67 12.60 -12.67
CA LYS A 441 -4.84 11.86 -13.91
C LYS A 441 -5.44 10.47 -13.65
N ALA A 442 -5.95 9.82 -14.70
CA ALA A 442 -6.40 8.43 -14.62
C ALA A 442 -5.25 7.46 -14.32
N TYR A 443 -5.56 6.27 -13.81
CA TYR A 443 -4.57 5.26 -13.43
C TYR A 443 -3.55 4.91 -14.53
N THR A 444 -4.00 4.52 -15.72
CA THR A 444 -3.09 4.08 -16.80
C THR A 444 -2.17 5.19 -17.29
N ALA A 445 -2.68 6.42 -17.36
CA ALA A 445 -1.88 7.60 -17.68
C ALA A 445 -0.86 7.90 -16.57
N SER A 446 -1.29 7.87 -15.31
CA SER A 446 -0.41 8.11 -14.15
C SER A 446 0.69 7.06 -14.03
N ALA A 447 0.37 5.78 -14.25
CA ALA A 447 1.34 4.70 -14.24
C ALA A 447 2.40 4.88 -15.35
N ARG A 448 1.97 5.25 -16.58
CA ARG A 448 2.88 5.52 -17.69
C ARG A 448 3.78 6.72 -17.41
N ASP A 449 3.21 7.81 -16.92
CA ASP A 449 3.94 9.05 -16.65
C ASP A 449 4.95 8.85 -15.51
N THR A 450 4.55 8.13 -14.46
CA THR A 450 5.42 7.78 -13.34
C THR A 450 6.58 6.87 -13.79
N TRP A 451 6.30 5.86 -14.62
CA TRP A 451 7.33 4.98 -15.16
C TRP A 451 8.35 5.72 -16.03
N ARG A 452 7.88 6.69 -16.83
CA ARG A 452 8.77 7.56 -17.62
C ARG A 452 9.62 8.43 -16.73
N MET A 453 9.01 9.16 -15.79
CA MET A 453 9.71 10.02 -14.84
C MET A 453 10.80 9.24 -14.11
N MET A 454 10.50 8.03 -13.62
CA MET A 454 11.42 7.22 -12.87
C MET A 454 12.65 6.79 -13.69
N LYS A 455 12.47 6.42 -14.96
CA LYS A 455 13.58 6.07 -15.87
C LYS A 455 14.37 7.29 -16.35
N ASP A 456 13.68 8.38 -16.63
CA ASP A 456 14.28 9.56 -17.25
C ASP A 456 15.07 10.40 -16.23
N ARG A 457 14.70 10.34 -14.93
CA ARG A 457 15.34 11.09 -13.84
C ARG A 457 16.25 10.26 -12.93
N GLY A 458 16.25 8.92 -13.05
CA GLY A 458 17.08 8.05 -12.20
C GLY A 458 16.63 7.98 -10.73
N ILE A 459 15.35 8.27 -10.46
CA ILE A 459 14.80 8.25 -9.09
C ILE A 459 14.52 6.84 -8.60
N ASP A 460 14.48 5.87 -9.51
CA ASP A 460 14.53 4.45 -9.18
C ASP A 460 15.71 4.11 -8.28
N ALA A 461 16.89 4.69 -8.51
CA ALA A 461 18.06 4.46 -7.67
C ALA A 461 17.81 4.90 -6.22
N LEU A 462 17.22 6.08 -6.03
CA LEU A 462 16.91 6.63 -4.71
C LEU A 462 15.82 5.82 -4.00
N ILE A 463 14.80 5.40 -4.74
CA ILE A 463 13.71 4.55 -4.27
C ILE A 463 14.26 3.20 -3.80
N ASN A 464 15.08 2.54 -4.62
CA ASN A 464 15.63 1.21 -4.33
C ASN A 464 16.65 1.22 -3.18
N ASP A 465 17.30 2.36 -2.94
CA ASP A 465 18.19 2.55 -1.79
C ASP A 465 17.43 2.88 -0.49
N CYS A 466 16.14 3.18 -0.56
CA CYS A 466 15.29 3.39 0.61
C CYS A 466 14.74 2.06 1.16
N LEU A 467 15.23 1.65 2.34
CA LEU A 467 14.86 0.41 3.00
C LEU A 467 13.59 0.50 3.85
N VAL A 468 12.94 1.66 3.92
CA VAL A 468 11.80 1.86 4.83
C VAL A 468 10.63 0.94 4.51
N SER A 469 10.28 0.77 3.23
CA SER A 469 9.20 -0.13 2.85
C SER A 469 9.48 -1.59 3.25
N PRO A 470 10.63 -2.20 2.88
CA PRO A 470 11.00 -3.53 3.37
C PRO A 470 10.97 -3.67 4.89
N VAL A 471 11.49 -2.68 5.62
CA VAL A 471 11.50 -2.70 7.11
C VAL A 471 10.08 -2.72 7.67
N LEU A 472 9.18 -1.89 7.14
CA LEU A 472 7.78 -1.87 7.56
C LEU A 472 7.05 -3.19 7.25
N SER A 473 7.36 -3.81 6.11
CA SER A 473 6.84 -5.15 5.75
C SER A 473 7.38 -6.24 6.69
N LEU A 474 8.65 -6.19 7.09
CA LEU A 474 9.22 -7.11 8.09
C LEU A 474 8.51 -6.97 9.44
N GLY A 475 8.11 -5.75 9.82
CA GLY A 475 7.25 -5.51 10.97
C GLY A 475 5.89 -6.21 10.87
N ALA A 476 5.22 -6.09 9.71
CA ALA A 476 3.95 -6.77 9.47
C ALA A 476 4.09 -8.31 9.49
N ILE A 477 5.19 -8.86 8.96
CA ILE A 477 5.50 -10.29 9.02
C ILE A 477 5.64 -10.75 10.47
N PHE A 478 6.35 -10.00 11.30
CA PHE A 478 6.48 -10.28 12.73
C PHE A 478 5.11 -10.33 13.44
N ILE A 479 4.22 -9.38 13.13
CA ILE A 479 2.85 -9.35 13.69
C ILE A 479 2.04 -10.56 13.22
N GLY A 480 2.18 -10.95 11.95
CA GLY A 480 1.58 -12.18 11.41
C GLY A 480 2.05 -13.43 12.16
N TYR A 481 3.36 -13.56 12.40
CA TYR A 481 3.91 -14.68 13.17
C TYR A 481 3.40 -14.70 14.62
N ALA A 482 3.30 -13.55 15.28
CA ALA A 482 2.73 -13.46 16.62
C ALA A 482 1.27 -13.97 16.66
N CYS A 483 0.45 -13.63 15.65
CA CYS A 483 -0.92 -14.11 15.53
C CYS A 483 -0.99 -15.62 15.26
N ALA A 484 -0.12 -16.14 14.39
CA ALA A 484 -0.03 -17.57 14.10
C ALA A 484 0.41 -18.39 15.33
N LEU A 485 1.39 -17.89 16.08
CA LEU A 485 1.85 -18.50 17.32
C LEU A 485 0.74 -18.53 18.37
N PHE A 486 0.02 -17.42 18.54
CA PHE A 486 -1.14 -17.39 19.44
C PHE A 486 -2.21 -18.40 19.02
N ALA A 487 -2.53 -18.48 17.73
CA ALA A 487 -3.48 -19.44 17.21
C ALA A 487 -3.07 -20.90 17.47
N TYR A 488 -1.77 -21.20 17.32
CA TYR A 488 -1.22 -22.51 17.66
C TYR A 488 -1.43 -22.88 19.13
N LEU A 489 -1.01 -21.99 20.04
CA LEU A 489 -1.13 -22.20 21.49
C LEU A 489 -2.59 -22.35 21.91
N TYR A 490 -3.49 -21.54 21.36
CA TYR A 490 -4.91 -21.62 21.65
C TYR A 490 -5.53 -22.95 21.19
N LEU A 491 -5.15 -23.46 20.02
CA LEU A 491 -5.63 -24.75 19.50
C LEU A 491 -5.13 -25.92 20.36
N LEU A 492 -3.90 -25.85 20.88
CA LEU A 492 -3.37 -26.87 21.81
C LEU A 492 -4.20 -26.92 23.09
N GLU A 493 -4.56 -25.77 23.67
CA GLU A 493 -5.27 -25.75 24.95
C GLU A 493 -6.78 -25.94 24.86
N THR A 494 -7.39 -25.62 23.73
CA THR A 494 -8.85 -25.78 23.58
C THR A 494 -9.25 -27.15 23.04
N ASP A 495 -8.33 -27.94 22.47
CA ASP A 495 -8.56 -29.24 21.81
C ASP A 495 -9.95 -29.32 21.11
N PRO A 496 -10.23 -28.44 20.13
CA PRO A 496 -11.54 -28.42 19.53
C PRO A 496 -11.79 -29.72 18.78
N ARG A 497 -12.96 -30.34 19.01
CA ARG A 497 -13.29 -31.68 18.50
C ARG A 497 -13.15 -31.84 16.98
N TYR A 498 -13.33 -30.78 16.20
CA TYR A 498 -13.19 -30.79 14.74
C TYR A 498 -11.72 -30.83 14.27
N ASN A 499 -10.75 -30.53 15.14
CA ASN A 499 -9.33 -30.42 14.81
C ASN A 499 -8.45 -31.41 15.58
N ARG A 500 -9.02 -32.48 16.16
CA ARG A 500 -8.25 -33.49 16.91
C ARG A 500 -7.21 -34.20 16.06
N ASP A 501 -7.49 -34.40 14.78
CA ASP A 501 -6.57 -35.01 13.83
C ASP A 501 -5.56 -33.99 13.25
N GLY A 502 -5.61 -32.73 13.70
CA GLY A 502 -4.74 -31.64 13.22
C GLY A 502 -5.01 -31.17 11.79
N GLY A 503 -6.05 -31.70 11.12
CA GLY A 503 -6.33 -31.44 9.71
C GLY A 503 -6.62 -29.98 9.37
N PHE A 504 -7.15 -29.19 10.32
CA PHE A 504 -7.44 -27.77 10.13
C PHE A 504 -6.38 -26.84 10.74
N THR A 505 -5.46 -27.35 11.56
CA THR A 505 -4.42 -26.55 12.24
C THR A 505 -3.64 -25.68 11.25
N ALA A 506 -3.17 -26.27 10.14
CA ALA A 506 -2.39 -25.53 9.14
C ALA A 506 -3.18 -24.40 8.49
N VAL A 507 -4.47 -24.63 8.20
CA VAL A 507 -5.36 -23.62 7.57
C VAL A 507 -5.67 -22.49 8.54
N ILE A 508 -5.97 -22.82 9.80
CA ILE A 508 -6.27 -21.84 10.86
C ILE A 508 -5.04 -20.98 11.15
N MET A 509 -3.85 -21.59 11.26
CA MET A 509 -2.61 -20.84 11.46
C MET A 509 -2.26 -19.96 10.26
N ALA A 510 -2.41 -20.46 9.03
CA ALA A 510 -2.18 -19.66 7.83
C ALA A 510 -3.14 -18.46 7.78
N TYR A 511 -4.42 -18.66 8.13
CA TYR A 511 -5.38 -17.58 8.20
C TYR A 511 -5.04 -16.57 9.31
N ALA A 512 -4.66 -17.04 10.51
CA ALA A 512 -4.22 -16.19 11.62
C ALA A 512 -2.99 -15.35 11.26
N PHE A 513 -2.04 -15.94 10.53
CA PHE A 513 -0.90 -15.21 9.98
C PHE A 513 -1.36 -14.12 9.00
N LEU A 514 -2.22 -14.45 8.05
CA LEU A 514 -2.68 -13.53 7.01
C LEU A 514 -3.43 -12.33 7.59
N ILE A 515 -4.32 -12.53 8.58
CA ILE A 515 -5.02 -11.39 9.22
C ILE A 515 -4.04 -10.48 9.98
N GLY A 516 -3.06 -11.06 10.69
CA GLY A 516 -2.05 -10.29 11.41
C GLY A 516 -1.15 -9.50 10.46
N PHE A 517 -0.68 -10.16 9.40
CA PHE A 517 0.14 -9.55 8.35
C PHE A 517 -0.60 -8.40 7.63
N GLN A 518 -1.86 -8.61 7.25
CA GLN A 518 -2.63 -7.59 6.54
C GLN A 518 -2.96 -6.38 7.41
N ILE A 519 -3.31 -6.59 8.69
CA ILE A 519 -3.53 -5.49 9.63
C ILE A 519 -2.22 -4.72 9.81
N GLY A 520 -1.10 -5.42 10.03
CA GLY A 520 0.23 -4.81 10.12
C GLY A 520 0.57 -3.94 8.91
N ASN A 521 0.35 -4.43 7.69
CA ASN A 521 0.58 -3.69 6.46
C ASN A 521 -0.29 -2.42 6.35
N VAL A 522 -1.57 -2.50 6.73
CA VAL A 522 -2.46 -1.33 6.69
C VAL A 522 -2.00 -0.25 7.67
N PHE A 523 -1.60 -0.64 8.88
CA PHE A 523 -1.10 0.30 9.89
C PHE A 523 0.21 0.96 9.49
N THR A 524 1.12 0.24 8.84
CA THR A 524 2.42 0.78 8.41
C THR A 524 2.36 1.56 7.10
N THR A 525 1.32 1.35 6.27
CA THR A 525 1.15 2.01 4.97
C THR A 525 1.34 3.54 5.02
N PRO A 526 0.76 4.30 5.96
CA PRO A 526 0.92 5.76 6.03
C PRO A 526 2.37 6.24 6.15
N LEU A 527 3.22 5.53 6.90
CA LEU A 527 4.62 5.89 7.09
C LEU A 527 5.39 5.77 5.77
N GLY A 528 5.18 4.67 5.05
CA GLY A 528 5.74 4.45 3.72
C GLY A 528 5.19 5.45 2.69
N SER A 529 3.87 5.69 2.72
CA SER A 529 3.18 6.56 1.77
C SER A 529 3.73 7.98 1.75
N GLY A 530 4.10 8.52 2.90
CA GLY A 530 4.72 9.84 2.98
C GLY A 530 6.04 9.93 2.24
N ILE A 531 6.89 8.90 2.39
CA ILE A 531 8.20 8.82 1.73
C ILE A 531 8.03 8.66 0.22
N ASP A 532 7.15 7.76 -0.23
CA ASP A 532 6.90 7.56 -1.66
C ASP A 532 6.41 8.84 -2.33
N THR A 533 5.57 9.60 -1.61
CA THR A 533 5.07 10.89 -2.10
C THR A 533 6.19 11.90 -2.24
N ILE A 534 7.11 11.97 -1.28
CA ILE A 534 8.28 12.84 -1.36
C ILE A 534 9.13 12.45 -2.59
N PHE A 535 9.38 11.16 -2.82
CA PHE A 535 10.13 10.72 -4.01
C PHE A 535 9.45 11.11 -5.32
N VAL A 536 8.13 10.92 -5.42
CA VAL A 536 7.39 11.32 -6.62
C VAL A 536 7.41 12.84 -6.79
N ALA A 537 7.21 13.60 -5.72
CA ALA A 537 7.19 15.06 -5.79
C ALA A 537 8.56 15.65 -6.17
N VAL A 538 9.65 15.10 -5.63
CA VAL A 538 11.03 15.45 -6.01
C VAL A 538 11.30 15.11 -7.47
N GLY A 539 10.73 14.02 -7.98
CA GLY A 539 10.95 13.62 -9.37
C GLY A 539 10.26 14.45 -10.42
N TRP A 540 9.15 15.07 -10.07
CA TRP A 540 8.48 16.00 -10.96
C TRP A 540 9.04 17.41 -10.82
N ASP A 541 9.19 17.89 -9.58
CA ASP A 541 9.56 19.28 -9.30
C ASP A 541 10.65 19.35 -8.21
N PRO A 542 11.92 19.04 -8.56
CA PRO A 542 13.03 19.05 -7.61
C PRO A 542 13.35 20.47 -7.11
N HIS A 543 13.01 21.50 -7.89
CA HIS A 543 13.27 22.90 -7.54
C HIS A 543 12.54 23.31 -6.25
N VAL A 544 11.32 22.83 -6.04
CA VAL A 544 10.51 23.11 -4.85
C VAL A 544 11.19 22.60 -3.58
N MET A 545 11.83 21.43 -3.63
CA MET A 545 12.61 20.93 -2.49
C MET A 545 13.82 21.81 -2.18
N ILE A 546 14.50 22.33 -3.20
CA ILE A 546 15.68 23.18 -3.03
C ILE A 546 15.30 24.55 -2.46
N THR A 547 14.20 25.14 -2.93
CA THR A 547 13.77 26.47 -2.48
C THR A 547 13.06 26.43 -1.13
N ASP A 548 12.10 25.52 -0.98
CA ASP A 548 11.16 25.59 0.13
C ASP A 548 11.52 24.62 1.28
N HIS A 549 12.35 23.60 1.00
CA HIS A 549 12.85 22.62 1.98
C HIS A 549 14.38 22.46 1.95
N PRO A 550 15.16 23.55 2.10
CA PRO A 550 16.62 23.52 1.92
C PRO A 550 17.36 22.69 2.98
N GLU A 551 16.78 22.47 4.16
CA GLU A 551 17.29 21.54 5.18
C GLU A 551 17.29 20.09 4.64
N LEU A 552 16.15 19.65 4.10
CA LEU A 552 15.99 18.30 3.55
C LEU A 552 16.91 18.07 2.34
N SER A 553 16.98 19.04 1.43
CA SER A 553 17.86 18.96 0.27
C SER A 553 19.34 18.80 0.67
N ARG A 554 19.81 19.60 1.65
CA ARG A 554 21.19 19.52 2.15
C ARG A 554 21.48 18.18 2.83
N GLU A 555 20.58 17.69 3.67
CA GLU A 555 20.77 16.40 4.35
C GLU A 555 20.71 15.21 3.38
N ILE A 556 19.83 15.22 2.38
CA ILE A 556 19.81 14.19 1.33
C ILE A 556 21.15 14.17 0.58
N VAL A 557 21.68 15.34 0.19
CA VAL A 557 22.98 15.44 -0.49
C VAL A 557 24.13 15.00 0.41
N ARG A 558 24.07 15.30 1.72
CA ARG A 558 25.08 14.90 2.70
C ARG A 558 25.12 13.39 2.91
N VAL A 559 23.96 12.77 3.08
CA VAL A 559 23.82 11.34 3.41
C VAL A 559 23.89 10.47 2.15
N TYR A 560 23.47 11.00 1.00
CA TYR A 560 23.51 10.31 -0.28
C TYR A 560 24.05 11.25 -1.39
N PRO A 561 25.38 11.40 -1.52
CA PRO A 561 26.00 12.32 -2.48
C PRO A 561 25.63 12.04 -3.94
N ARG A 562 25.29 10.79 -4.27
CA ARG A 562 24.81 10.38 -5.60
C ARG A 562 23.45 11.01 -5.96
N ALA A 563 22.69 11.53 -4.98
CA ALA A 563 21.41 12.21 -5.20
C ALA A 563 21.57 13.46 -6.06
N GLN A 564 22.75 14.12 -6.05
CA GLN A 564 22.98 15.35 -6.82
C GLN A 564 22.77 15.14 -8.33
N GLN A 565 23.05 13.95 -8.86
CA GLN A 565 22.89 13.65 -10.29
C GLN A 565 21.43 13.40 -10.69
N ALA A 566 20.56 13.07 -9.73
CA ALA A 566 19.12 12.83 -9.98
C ALA A 566 18.27 14.08 -9.71
N ILE A 567 18.75 14.97 -8.83
CA ILE A 567 18.04 16.18 -8.41
C ILE A 567 18.39 17.41 -9.28
N HIS A 568 19.58 17.44 -9.88
CA HIS A 568 20.05 18.49 -10.81
C HIS A 568 20.04 17.99 -12.25
#